data_AF-A0A5Y2DZC5-F1
#
_entry.id   AF-A0A5Y2DZC5-F1
#
_cell.length_a   1.000
_cell.length_b   1.000
_cell.length_c   1.000
_cell.angle_alpha   90.00
_cell.angle_beta   90.00
_cell.angle_gamma   90.00
#
_symmetry.space_group_name_H-M   'P 1'
#
loop_
_entity.id
_entity.type
_entity.pdbx_description
1 polymer ?
#
loop_
_entity_poly.entity_id
_entity_poly.type
_entity_poly.pdbx_seq_one_letter_code
_entity_poly.pdbx_strand_id
1 'polypeptide(L)'
;MRVIRPVEHADIAALMQLAGKTGGGLTSLPANEATLAARIERALKTWSGELPKGEQGYVFVLEDSETGEVGGICAIEVAVGL
;
A
#
# COMPACT_ATOMS: atom_id res chain seq x y z
N MET A 1 -16.77 -4.81 -10.64
CA MET A 1 -16.35 -3.47 -11.16
C MET A 1 -15.03 -3.11 -10.50
N ARG A 2 -14.03 -2.55 -11.23
CA ARG A 2 -12.75 -2.18 -10.59
C ARG A 2 -12.75 -0.77 -10.00
N VAL A 3 -12.36 -0.66 -8.73
CA VAL A 3 -12.30 0.59 -7.97
C VAL A 3 -10.92 0.80 -7.37
N ILE A 4 -10.48 2.05 -7.29
CA ILE A 4 -9.26 2.43 -6.55
C ILE A 4 -9.70 2.98 -5.20
N ARG A 5 -9.19 2.39 -4.11
CA ARG A 5 -9.47 2.85 -2.75
C ARG A 5 -8.20 2.93 -1.91
N PRO A 6 -8.21 3.68 -0.78
CA PRO A 6 -7.17 3.60 0.23
C PRO A 6 -6.93 2.16 0.69
N VAL A 7 -5.68 1.85 1.01
CA VAL A 7 -5.31 0.56 1.60
C VAL A 7 -5.85 0.43 3.02
N GLU A 8 -6.22 -0.79 3.40
CA GLU A 8 -6.64 -1.17 4.75
C GLU A 8 -5.76 -2.29 5.31
N HIS A 9 -5.80 -2.50 6.63
CA HIS A 9 -5.05 -3.59 7.28
C HIS A 9 -5.38 -4.97 6.71
N ALA A 10 -6.63 -5.19 6.27
CA ALA A 10 -7.07 -6.45 5.69
C ALA A 10 -6.39 -6.78 4.35
N ASP A 11 -5.84 -5.78 3.66
CA ASP A 11 -5.21 -5.97 2.35
C ASP A 11 -3.82 -6.62 2.44
N ILE A 12 -3.24 -6.77 3.63
CA ILE A 12 -1.87 -7.27 3.83
C ILE A 12 -1.60 -8.60 3.10
N ALA A 13 -2.56 -9.54 3.17
CA ALA A 13 -2.43 -10.83 2.53
C ALA A 13 -2.39 -10.72 1.00
N ALA A 14 -3.23 -9.85 0.43
CA ALA A 14 -3.26 -9.63 -1.00
C ALA A 14 -2.01 -8.88 -1.49
N LEU A 15 -1.52 -7.90 -0.72
CA LEU A 15 -0.27 -7.21 -1.02
C LEU A 15 0.94 -8.16 -0.98
N MET A 16 0.98 -9.09 -0.03
CA MET A 16 2.01 -10.13 0.03
C MET A 16 2.00 -11.01 -1.22
N GLN A 17 0.80 -11.40 -1.70
CA GLN A 17 0.69 -12.15 -2.95
C GLN A 17 1.15 -11.35 -4.15
N LEU A 18 0.81 -10.06 -4.23
CA LEU A 18 1.27 -9.17 -5.31
C LEU A 18 2.80 -9.00 -5.29
N ALA A 19 3.38 -8.76 -4.11
CA ALA A 19 4.82 -8.61 -3.94
C ALA A 19 5.59 -9.87 -4.38
N GLY A 20 5.05 -11.05 -4.07
CA GLY A 20 5.62 -12.33 -4.52
C GLY A 20 5.61 -12.52 -6.04
N LYS A 21 4.62 -11.95 -6.75
CA LYS A 21 4.51 -12.04 -8.21
C LYS A 21 5.48 -11.10 -8.95
N THR A 22 5.85 -9.97 -8.34
CA THR A 22 6.69 -8.93 -8.97
C THR A 22 8.19 -9.25 -9.01
N GLY A 23 8.66 -10.30 -8.30
CA GLY A 23 10.06 -10.69 -8.26
C GLY A 23 10.98 -9.68 -7.56
N GLY A 24 12.28 -9.99 -7.44
CA GLY A 24 13.25 -9.20 -6.67
C GLY A 24 13.63 -7.83 -7.25
N GLY A 25 13.05 -7.43 -8.39
CA GLY A 25 13.35 -6.17 -9.08
C GLY A 25 12.53 -4.96 -8.61
N LEU A 26 11.47 -5.18 -7.84
CA LEU A 26 10.61 -4.10 -7.34
C LEU A 26 10.99 -3.73 -5.90
N THR A 27 12.01 -2.88 -5.75
CA THR A 27 12.49 -2.40 -4.44
C THR A 27 11.43 -1.62 -3.66
N SER A 28 10.44 -1.04 -4.34
CA SER A 28 9.33 -0.28 -3.73
C SER A 28 8.25 -1.15 -3.09
N LEU A 29 8.19 -2.45 -3.40
CA LEU A 29 7.21 -3.39 -2.87
C LEU A 29 7.91 -4.69 -2.42
N PRO A 30 8.61 -4.67 -1.28
CA PRO A 30 9.29 -5.84 -0.78
C PRO A 30 8.27 -6.93 -0.38
N ALA A 31 8.56 -8.18 -0.70
CA ALA A 31 7.82 -9.35 -0.21
C ALA A 31 8.16 -9.62 1.27
N ASN A 32 7.91 -8.62 2.12
CA ASN A 32 8.14 -8.65 3.55
C ASN A 32 6.91 -8.10 4.27
N GLU A 33 6.26 -8.95 5.07
CA GLU A 33 5.01 -8.63 5.74
C GLU A 33 5.15 -7.46 6.72
N ALA A 34 6.23 -7.42 7.50
CA ALA A 34 6.45 -6.33 8.46
C ALA A 34 6.63 -4.98 7.75
N THR A 35 7.37 -4.96 6.64
CA THR A 35 7.55 -3.73 5.85
C THR A 35 6.23 -3.28 5.21
N LEU A 36 5.42 -4.21 4.68
CA LEU A 36 4.11 -3.88 4.13
C LEU A 36 3.13 -3.41 5.20
N ALA A 37 3.10 -4.06 6.37
CA ALA A 37 2.26 -3.66 7.50
C ALA A 37 2.60 -2.25 7.99
N ALA A 38 3.89 -1.93 8.17
CA ALA A 38 4.34 -0.58 8.52
C ALA A 38 3.96 0.44 7.43
N ARG A 39 4.00 0.05 6.15
CA ARG A 39 3.60 0.90 5.03
C ARG A 39 2.09 1.19 5.05
N ILE A 40 1.26 0.19 5.36
CA ILE A 40 -0.20 0.35 5.53
C ILE A 40 -0.47 1.29 6.71
N GLU A 41 0.16 1.05 7.86
CA GLU A 41 -0.03 1.87 9.05
C GLU A 41 0.33 3.34 8.78
N ARG A 42 1.47 3.58 8.11
CA ARG A 42 1.89 4.93 7.70
C ARG A 42 0.87 5.58 6.77
N ALA A 43 0.29 4.82 5.84
CA ALA A 43 -0.74 5.34 4.94
C ALA A 43 -2.01 5.73 5.70
N LEU A 44 -2.47 4.90 6.62
CA LEU A 44 -3.64 5.19 7.45
C LEU A 44 -3.43 6.42 8.33
N LYS A 45 -2.25 6.55 8.96
CA LYS A 45 -1.87 7.75 9.73
C LYS A 45 -1.72 9.01 8.87
N THR A 46 -1.35 8.83 7.60
CA THR A 46 -1.33 9.93 6.62
C THR A 46 -2.75 10.40 6.33
N TRP A 47 -3.69 9.49 6.09
CA TRP A 47 -5.10 9.81 5.88
C TRP A 47 -5.76 10.48 7.09
N SER A 48 -5.38 10.10 8.31
CA SER A 48 -5.86 10.75 9.53
C SER A 48 -5.16 12.07 9.86
N GLY A 49 -4.12 12.45 9.11
CA GLY A 49 -3.38 13.69 9.31
C GLY A 49 -2.47 13.70 10.55
N GLU A 50 -2.09 12.53 11.05
CA GLU A 50 -1.30 12.37 12.28
C GLU A 50 0.22 12.49 12.06
N LEU A 51 0.69 12.44 10.81
CA LEU A 51 2.12 12.43 10.49
C LEU A 51 2.62 13.80 10.01
N PRO A 52 3.89 14.16 10.31
CA PRO A 52 4.55 15.29 9.67
C PRO A 52 4.78 15.00 8.17
N LYS A 53 4.87 16.06 7.34
CA LYS A 53 4.99 15.95 5.87
C LYS A 53 6.08 14.98 5.38
N GLY A 54 7.22 14.92 6.07
CA GLY A 54 8.35 14.04 5.72
C GLY A 54 8.05 12.55 5.89
N GLU A 55 7.06 12.21 6.71
CA GLU A 55 6.68 10.82 7.00
C GLU A 55 5.38 10.41 6.29
N GLN A 56 4.71 11.35 5.61
CA GLN A 56 3.44 11.10 4.95
C GLN A 56 3.64 10.32 3.64
N GLY A 57 2.77 9.34 3.42
CA GLY A 57 2.72 8.59 2.17
C GLY A 57 1.35 7.94 1.98
N TYR A 58 0.79 8.04 0.78
CA TYR A 58 -0.50 7.45 0.43
C TYR A 58 -0.29 6.11 -0.27
N VAL A 59 -1.14 5.14 0.03
CA VAL A 59 -1.15 3.83 -0.62
C VAL A 59 -2.58 3.48 -0.99
N PHE A 60 -2.73 2.97 -2.21
CA PHE A 60 -4.02 2.59 -2.79
C PHE A 60 -3.96 1.18 -3.33
N VAL A 61 -5.12 0.54 -3.35
CA VAL A 61 -5.33 -0.77 -3.96
C VAL A 61 -6.35 -0.67 -5.09
N LEU A 62 -6.16 -1.47 -6.13
CA LEU A 62 -7.15 -1.71 -7.17
C LEU A 62 -7.95 -2.95 -6.78
N GLU A 63 -9.18 -2.76 -6.35
CA GLU A 63 -10.08 -3.83 -5.91
C GLU A 63 -11.15 -4.10 -6.97
N ASP A 64 -11.50 -5.37 -7.18
CA ASP A 64 -12.78 -5.72 -7.80
C ASP A 64 -13.90 -5.73 -6.76
N SER A 65 -14.79 -4.73 -6.84
CA SER A 65 -15.86 -4.52 -5.87
C SER A 65 -16.88 -5.66 -5.78
N GLU A 66 -16.89 -6.59 -6.74
CA GLU A 66 -17.80 -7.74 -6.72
C GLU A 66 -17.21 -8.94 -5.96
N THR A 67 -15.88 -9.10 -5.98
CA THR A 67 -15.20 -10.27 -5.39
C THR A 67 -14.34 -9.93 -4.19
N GLY A 68 -14.00 -8.65 -3.99
CA GLY A 68 -13.01 -8.18 -3.02
C GLY A 68 -11.56 -8.47 -3.43
N GLU A 69 -11.32 -8.92 -4.66
CA GLU A 69 -9.96 -9.26 -5.11
C GLU A 69 -9.14 -7.99 -5.35
N VAL A 70 -7.96 -7.92 -4.73
CA VAL A 70 -6.99 -6.85 -4.97
C VAL A 70 -6.06 -7.24 -6.12
N GLY A 71 -6.24 -6.58 -7.26
CA GLY A 71 -5.49 -6.81 -8.50
C GLY A 71 -4.29 -5.89 -8.71
N GLY A 72 -4.07 -4.90 -7.83
CA GLY A 72 -2.97 -3.95 -7.97
C GLY A 72 -2.76 -3.05 -6.76
N ILE A 73 -1.59 -2.42 -6.72
CA ILE A 73 -1.19 -1.47 -5.68
C ILE A 73 -0.48 -0.29 -6.35
N CYS A 74 -0.72 0.92 -5.83
CA CYS A 74 0.11 2.08 -6.12
C CYS A 74 0.33 2.91 -4.86
N ALA A 75 1.36 3.76 -4.86
CA ALA A 75 1.67 4.60 -3.72
C ALA A 75 2.28 5.94 -4.15
N ILE A 76 2.12 6.94 -3.29
CA ILE A 76 2.63 8.30 -3.46
C ILE A 76 3.38 8.67 -2.18
N GLU A 77 4.64 9.06 -2.30
CA GLU A 77 5.41 9.63 -1.19
C GLU A 77 5.24 11.16 -1.19
N VAL A 78 4.92 11.77 -0.05
CA VAL A 78 4.60 13.21 0.03
C VAL A 78 5.86 14.08 -0.06
N ALA A 79 6.97 13.62 0.51
CA ALA A 79 8.25 14.33 0.45
C ALA A 79 9.39 13.32 0.27
N VAL A 80 10.14 13.46 -0.81
CA VAL A 80 11.32 12.61 -1.09
C VAL A 80 12.58 13.42 -0.83
N GLY A 81 13.45 12.92 0.05
CA GLY A 81 14.74 13.55 0.38
C GLY A 81 14.65 14.73 1.36
N LEU A 82 13.57 14.84 2.12
CA LEU A 82 13.37 15.84 3.17
C LEU A 82 13.91 15.37 4.52
#